data_AF-A0AAD6HQF0-F1
#
_entry.id   AF-A0AAD6HQF0-F1
#
_cell.length_a   1.000
_cell.length_b   1.000
_cell.length_c   1.000
_cell.angle_alpha   90.00
_cell.angle_beta   90.00
_cell.angle_gamma   90.00
#
_symmetry.space_group_name_H-M   'P 1'
#
loop_
_entity.id
_entity.type
_entity.pdbx_description
1 polymer ?
#
loop_
_entity_poly.entity_id
_entity_poly.type
_entity_poly.pdbx_seq_one_letter_code
_entity_poly.pdbx_strand_id
1 'polypeptide(L)'
;MRLFTSPIFRHVARGMTGPAQRGFVTSTRQFQQDANMSNLLAAAQKLEHAANARSTEKYSPVSEDDIDQHGTSPNTDGRSLGTKKPMKGVRIRCERNYMWLASPKMDNLMLSYVYLRDLCKCSRCVDPHSKQRSFRLSDIPDDIKPLHTKWDGEYLEVTWNKDLKGTKGTHSSRWHYTYLENPSINTHDTTPKSMAPLLWDSFRMGKIQHWINYEDYMTDSDEFIAAMRNLQRTGLIFVRGIPDSREMVEKIATRMGPLRNTFYGMTWDVRTVPQAKNVAYTNQFLGFHMDLMYMNEPPGYQLLHCLENSCDGGESLFADAFAAANHMKKYRRSQYDLLTGSNLAYEYVHEDQIYYKTRPVFEVNPRTEQLRHVNYSPPFQAAIPGPKNLNQNFVYLKNALQAFTRLLDAPSQVFELKLNPGECVIFDNRRIVHARRQFNTTTGSRWLAGAYVDTDAVRSRFHICKKQNPGIWSHSSPGQSAVPLDDMNTSGSSLQSIKAAYRMGAEMARQAEVSVKEDTVEEKFVEEEPVRAEPEPIHAERSSGEGGKSQTNRWKPQNSDWKWKNSSNI
;
A
#
# COMPACT_ATOMS: atom_id res chain seq x y z
N MET A 1 -11.57 29.65 24.98
CA MET A 1 -11.79 30.98 24.38
C MET A 1 -10.57 31.84 24.69
N ARG A 2 -9.64 31.96 23.75
CA ARG A 2 -8.80 33.12 23.42
C ARG A 2 -7.87 32.68 22.28
N LEU A 3 -8.07 33.32 21.14
CA LEU A 3 -7.20 33.37 19.97
C LEU A 3 -5.96 34.22 20.30
N PHE A 4 -5.11 34.42 19.27
CA PHE A 4 -3.95 35.31 19.13
C PHE A 4 -2.60 34.59 19.25
N THR A 5 -1.63 34.70 18.33
CA THR A 5 -1.54 35.33 16.99
C THR A 5 -0.17 34.95 16.40
N SER A 6 -0.07 34.81 15.08
CA SER A 6 1.19 35.03 14.37
C SER A 6 1.10 36.41 13.69
N PRO A 7 2.13 37.29 13.81
CA PRO A 7 2.02 38.67 13.35
C PRO A 7 2.18 38.82 11.84
N ILE A 8 1.30 39.69 11.36
CA ILE A 8 1.08 40.31 10.06
C ILE A 8 2.33 40.99 9.48
N PHE A 9 2.48 40.97 8.15
CA PHE A 9 2.55 42.23 7.40
C PHE A 9 1.66 42.19 6.14
N ARG A 10 0.81 43.22 6.01
CA ARG A 10 -0.08 43.57 4.90
C ARG A 10 0.29 44.99 4.43
N HIS A 11 0.18 45.22 3.12
CA HIS A 11 -0.25 46.47 2.45
C HIS A 11 -0.88 46.00 1.11
N VAL A 12 -2.19 46.11 0.77
CA VAL A 12 -3.12 47.27 0.57
C VAL A 12 -2.60 48.18 -0.57
N ALA A 13 -3.30 48.48 -1.68
CA ALA A 13 -4.63 48.14 -2.19
C ALA A 13 -4.86 48.67 -3.63
N ARG A 14 -5.95 48.15 -4.25
CA ARG A 14 -6.92 48.81 -5.16
C ARG A 14 -6.57 49.09 -6.64
N GLY A 15 -7.44 48.55 -7.51
CA GLY A 15 -7.74 49.11 -8.83
C GLY A 15 -8.68 48.25 -9.70
N MET A 16 -9.96 48.62 -9.74
CA MET A 16 -10.90 48.50 -10.90
C MET A 16 -11.70 47.20 -11.16
N THR A 17 -12.96 47.20 -10.67
CA THR A 17 -14.26 46.98 -11.36
C THR A 17 -14.36 45.99 -12.55
N GLY A 18 -15.17 44.92 -12.42
CA GLY A 18 -16.39 44.71 -13.22
C GLY A 18 -16.69 43.22 -13.55
N PRO A 19 -17.95 42.78 -13.76
CA PRO A 19 -18.43 41.44 -13.40
C PRO A 19 -18.74 40.50 -14.58
N ALA A 20 -18.53 39.18 -14.39
CA ALA A 20 -19.34 38.14 -15.04
C ALA A 20 -19.17 36.79 -14.32
N GLN A 21 -20.19 36.40 -13.55
CA GLN A 21 -20.35 35.04 -13.05
C GLN A 21 -20.73 34.11 -14.21
N ARG A 22 -19.93 33.07 -14.46
CA ARG A 22 -20.41 31.74 -14.87
C ARG A 22 -19.62 30.71 -14.06
N GLY A 23 -20.32 29.99 -13.21
CA GLY A 23 -19.75 29.00 -12.32
C GLY A 23 -19.31 27.75 -13.09
N PHE A 24 -18.12 27.25 -12.75
CA PHE A 24 -17.81 25.83 -12.74
C PHE A 24 -16.87 25.58 -11.56
N VAL A 25 -17.29 24.69 -10.65
CA VAL A 25 -16.49 24.23 -9.52
C VAL A 25 -15.48 23.23 -10.07
N THR A 26 -14.19 23.56 -10.03
CA THR A 26 -13.10 22.59 -10.14
C THR A 26 -12.12 22.76 -8.99
N SER A 27 -11.65 21.60 -8.55
CA SER A 27 -11.10 21.25 -7.24
C SER A 27 -9.88 22.05 -6.78
N THR A 28 -9.93 22.43 -5.51
CA THR A 28 -8.85 22.98 -4.66
C THR A 28 -7.67 22.02 -4.43
N ARG A 29 -7.58 20.91 -5.17
CA ARG A 29 -6.53 19.87 -5.00
C ARG A 29 -5.31 20.08 -5.90
N GLN A 30 -5.45 20.79 -7.02
CA GLN A 30 -4.34 21.04 -7.94
C GLN A 30 -3.34 22.07 -7.37
N PHE A 31 -3.84 23.10 -6.67
CA PHE A 31 -2.99 24.17 -6.11
C PHE A 31 -2.18 23.77 -4.86
N GLN A 32 -2.54 22.68 -4.18
CA GLN A 32 -1.78 22.19 -3.01
C GLN A 32 -0.60 21.29 -3.38
N GLN A 33 -0.53 20.76 -4.60
CA GLN A 33 0.57 19.88 -5.03
C GLN A 33 1.83 20.66 -5.41
N ASP A 34 1.68 21.78 -6.11
CA ASP A 34 2.83 22.60 -6.55
C ASP A 34 3.45 23.42 -5.39
N ALA A 35 2.63 23.80 -4.40
CA ALA A 35 3.07 24.56 -3.23
C ALA A 35 3.83 23.72 -2.19
N ASN A 36 3.70 22.38 -2.20
CA ASN A 36 4.38 21.53 -1.23
C ASN A 36 5.81 21.17 -1.69
N MET A 37 6.03 21.02 -2.99
CA MET A 37 7.33 20.57 -3.52
C MET A 37 8.39 21.66 -3.53
N SER A 38 7.99 22.90 -3.84
CA SER A 38 8.84 24.08 -3.80
C SER A 38 9.29 24.43 -2.37
N ASN A 39 8.42 24.24 -1.37
CA ASN A 39 8.75 24.47 0.04
C ASN A 39 9.65 23.36 0.64
N LEU A 40 9.52 22.11 0.20
CA LEU A 40 10.41 21.02 0.62
C LEU A 40 11.83 21.16 0.07
N LEU A 41 11.97 21.65 -1.18
CA LEU A 41 13.28 21.93 -1.79
C LEU A 41 14.01 23.10 -1.11
N ALA A 42 13.28 24.17 -0.75
CA ALA A 42 13.86 25.29 -0.01
C ALA A 42 14.29 24.89 1.42
N ALA A 43 13.63 23.92 2.04
CA ALA A 43 14.01 23.38 3.35
C ALA A 43 15.25 22.48 3.26
N ALA A 44 15.36 21.65 2.22
CA ALA A 44 16.52 20.79 1.99
C ALA A 44 17.80 21.59 1.71
N GLN A 45 17.71 22.63 0.85
CA GLN A 45 18.84 23.53 0.57
C GLN A 45 19.28 24.34 1.81
N LYS A 46 18.33 24.75 2.67
CA LYS A 46 18.64 25.46 3.92
C LYS A 46 19.29 24.55 4.97
N LEU A 47 18.96 23.26 4.99
CA LEU A 47 19.58 22.29 5.90
C LEU A 47 21.01 21.93 5.48
N GLU A 48 21.29 21.90 4.17
CA GLU A 48 22.63 21.67 3.63
C GLU A 48 23.58 22.85 3.92
N HIS A 49 23.09 24.09 3.83
CA HIS A 49 23.85 25.27 4.23
C HIS A 49 24.05 25.41 5.76
N ALA A 50 23.07 24.97 6.57
CA ALA A 50 23.19 25.01 8.03
C ALA A 50 24.13 23.93 8.60
N ALA A 51 24.30 22.81 7.89
CA ALA A 51 25.23 21.74 8.26
C ALA A 51 26.70 22.14 8.06
N ASN A 52 27.00 23.04 7.10
CA ASN A 52 28.35 23.53 6.83
C ASN A 52 28.79 24.74 7.69
N ALA A 53 27.90 25.31 8.51
CA ALA A 53 28.17 26.53 9.29
C ALA A 53 28.30 26.32 10.81
N ARG A 54 28.42 25.07 11.30
CA ARG A 54 28.59 24.78 12.73
C ARG A 54 29.94 24.11 13.01
N SER A 55 31.01 24.89 12.92
CA SER A 55 32.31 24.52 13.48
C SER A 55 33.06 25.72 14.03
N THR A 56 32.47 26.48 14.95
CA THR A 56 33.20 27.32 15.92
C THR A 56 32.18 28.01 16.83
N GLU A 57 32.17 27.67 18.12
CA GLU A 57 32.31 28.61 19.25
C GLU A 57 31.96 27.95 20.58
N LYS A 58 32.87 28.14 21.56
CA LYS A 58 32.79 27.72 22.95
C LYS A 58 32.15 28.84 23.78
N TYR A 59 31.39 28.50 24.83
CA TYR A 59 31.17 29.42 25.96
C TYR A 59 31.04 28.66 27.29
N SER A 60 31.67 29.23 28.32
CA SER A 60 31.72 28.77 29.72
C SER A 60 30.70 29.52 30.62
N PRO A 61 30.36 29.01 31.83
CA PRO A 61 29.24 29.50 32.65
C PRO A 61 29.64 30.38 33.85
N VAL A 62 28.68 31.16 34.38
CA VAL A 62 28.73 31.97 35.63
C VAL A 62 27.33 31.89 36.26
N SER A 63 27.09 31.09 37.31
CA SER A 63 27.16 31.29 38.78
C SER A 63 25.95 31.99 39.42
N GLU A 64 25.42 31.34 40.46
CA GLU A 64 24.31 31.71 41.36
C GLU A 64 24.74 32.67 42.49
N ASP A 65 23.77 33.00 43.36
CA ASP A 65 23.79 33.74 44.65
C ASP A 65 23.26 35.20 44.53
N ASP A 66 22.35 35.75 45.36
CA ASP A 66 21.89 35.39 46.71
C ASP A 66 20.65 36.24 47.19
N ILE A 67 19.88 35.65 48.13
CA ILE A 67 19.22 36.20 49.36
C ILE A 67 17.80 36.88 49.38
N ASP A 68 17.01 36.30 50.29
CA ASP A 68 15.73 36.58 50.98
C ASP A 68 15.40 38.00 51.48
N GLN A 69 14.09 38.32 51.63
CA GLN A 69 13.35 38.35 52.93
C GLN A 69 11.88 38.83 52.83
N HIS A 70 10.99 38.10 53.53
CA HIS A 70 9.66 38.38 54.14
C HIS A 70 8.77 39.53 53.61
N GLY A 71 7.45 39.43 53.41
CA GLY A 71 6.41 38.43 53.71
C GLY A 71 5.04 39.15 53.78
N THR A 72 3.98 38.58 53.21
CA THR A 72 2.56 38.55 53.68
C THR A 72 1.53 38.30 52.56
N SER A 73 0.77 37.22 52.73
CA SER A 73 -0.56 36.84 52.20
C SER A 73 -0.84 36.72 50.68
N PRO A 74 -1.33 35.57 50.19
CA PRO A 74 -1.50 35.33 48.76
C PRO A 74 -2.88 35.76 48.25
N ASN A 75 -2.86 36.72 47.32
CA ASN A 75 -3.94 36.94 46.38
C ASN A 75 -3.74 36.02 45.16
N THR A 76 -4.87 35.60 44.57
CA THR A 76 -5.07 35.34 43.13
C THR A 76 -3.84 35.12 42.26
N ASP A 77 -3.67 33.92 41.69
CA ASP A 77 -3.43 33.78 40.24
C ASP A 77 -3.35 32.34 39.72
N GLY A 78 -3.80 32.21 38.47
CA GLY A 78 -3.22 31.36 37.43
C GLY A 78 -2.70 29.97 37.84
N ARG A 79 -3.58 28.97 37.91
CA ARG A 79 -3.13 27.58 37.76
C ARG A 79 -3.07 27.19 36.27
N SER A 80 -1.87 27.33 35.73
CA SER A 80 -1.09 26.23 35.14
C SER A 80 -1.90 25.06 34.56
N LEU A 81 -1.73 24.81 33.25
CA LEU A 81 -1.96 23.49 32.66
C LEU A 81 -1.11 22.47 33.44
N GLY A 82 -1.73 21.84 34.44
CA GLY A 82 -1.08 20.93 35.35
C GLY A 82 -0.36 19.81 34.60
N THR A 83 0.93 19.69 34.89
CA THR A 83 1.76 18.56 34.53
C THR A 83 1.10 17.26 34.99
N LYS A 84 0.98 16.30 34.06
CA LYS A 84 0.30 15.01 34.22
C LYS A 84 0.97 14.20 35.34
N LYS A 85 0.43 14.22 36.56
CA LYS A 85 0.67 13.12 37.51
C LYS A 85 -0.20 11.92 37.10
N PRO A 86 0.36 10.70 36.97
CA PRO A 86 -0.43 9.49 36.71
C PRO A 86 -1.43 9.27 37.84
N MET A 87 -2.68 8.99 37.50
CA MET A 87 -3.72 8.73 38.49
C MET A 87 -3.58 7.26 38.94
N LYS A 88 -3.08 7.01 40.15
CA LYS A 88 -2.96 5.64 40.70
C LYS A 88 -4.31 5.12 41.20
N GLY A 89 -4.74 3.94 40.76
CA GLY A 89 -5.98 3.27 41.17
C GLY A 89 -7.18 3.55 40.25
N VAL A 90 -8.35 2.97 40.58
CA VAL A 90 -9.59 3.21 39.84
C VAL A 90 -10.11 4.61 40.16
N ARG A 91 -10.12 5.51 39.17
CA ARG A 91 -10.56 6.90 39.37
C ARG A 91 -11.36 7.41 38.17
N ILE A 92 -12.34 8.25 38.49
CA ILE A 92 -13.11 9.04 37.53
C ILE A 92 -13.09 10.50 37.97
N ARG A 93 -12.87 11.42 37.03
CA ARG A 93 -13.00 12.86 37.28
C ARG A 93 -13.79 13.49 36.15
N CYS A 94 -14.96 14.03 36.48
CA CYS A 94 -15.81 14.76 35.55
C CYS A 94 -15.42 16.25 35.53
N GLU A 95 -15.25 16.79 34.34
CA GLU A 95 -14.93 18.20 34.10
C GLU A 95 -16.06 18.82 33.26
N ARG A 96 -15.92 20.08 32.83
CA ARG A 96 -17.03 20.78 32.16
C ARG A 96 -17.57 20.06 30.91
N ASN A 97 -16.69 19.49 30.07
CA ASN A 97 -17.04 18.93 28.76
C ASN A 97 -16.46 17.52 28.49
N TYR A 98 -15.71 16.96 29.45
CA TYR A 98 -15.02 15.69 29.31
C TYR A 98 -14.87 15.00 30.67
N MET A 99 -14.55 13.72 30.65
CA MET A 99 -14.13 12.98 31.85
C MET A 99 -12.75 12.37 31.66
N TRP A 100 -12.07 12.24 32.78
CA TRP A 100 -10.86 11.45 32.93
C TRP A 100 -11.20 10.11 33.58
N LEU A 101 -10.66 9.04 33.00
CA LEU A 101 -10.73 7.70 33.54
C LEU A 101 -9.32 7.18 33.75
N ALA A 102 -9.11 6.44 34.82
CA ALA A 102 -7.87 5.71 35.07
C ALA A 102 -8.19 4.40 35.81
N SER A 103 -7.45 3.34 35.50
CA SER A 103 -7.46 2.10 36.28
C SER A 103 -6.12 1.39 36.16
N PRO A 104 -5.86 0.33 36.95
CA PRO A 104 -4.68 -0.50 36.75
C PRO A 104 -4.61 -1.18 35.37
N LYS A 105 -5.75 -1.30 34.67
CA LYS A 105 -5.87 -1.96 33.35
C LYS A 105 -5.77 -0.99 32.17
N MET A 106 -5.90 0.31 32.43
CA MET A 106 -6.05 1.34 31.40
C MET A 106 -5.34 2.62 31.84
N ASP A 107 -4.44 3.13 30.99
CA ASP A 107 -3.81 4.42 31.19
C ASP A 107 -4.83 5.57 31.28
N ASN A 108 -4.39 6.73 31.75
CA ASN A 108 -5.25 7.92 31.84
C ASN A 108 -5.91 8.24 30.49
N LEU A 109 -7.22 8.05 30.39
CA LEU A 109 -8.01 8.28 29.19
C LEU A 109 -8.90 9.51 29.38
N MET A 110 -8.83 10.46 28.44
CA MET A 110 -9.67 11.66 28.41
C MET A 110 -10.69 11.53 27.29
N LEU A 111 -11.98 11.56 27.63
CA LEU A 111 -13.06 11.41 26.66
C LEU A 111 -14.06 12.55 26.79
N SER A 112 -14.40 13.20 25.68
CA SER A 112 -15.47 14.20 25.65
C SER A 112 -16.83 13.54 25.83
N TYR A 113 -17.77 14.26 26.43
CA TYR A 113 -19.13 13.74 26.66
C TYR A 113 -19.87 13.43 25.35
N VAL A 114 -19.72 14.29 24.35
CA VAL A 114 -20.28 14.08 23.01
C VAL A 114 -19.71 12.79 22.39
N TYR A 115 -18.40 12.57 22.48
CA TYR A 115 -17.76 11.37 21.94
C TYR A 115 -18.23 10.09 22.67
N LEU A 116 -18.25 10.12 24.01
CA LEU A 116 -18.80 9.00 24.79
C LEU A 116 -20.23 8.68 24.38
N ARG A 117 -21.11 9.69 24.29
CA ARG A 117 -22.49 9.45 23.87
C ARG A 117 -22.57 8.86 22.46
N ASP A 118 -21.72 9.30 21.53
CA ASP A 118 -21.64 8.77 20.17
C ASP A 118 -21.25 7.28 20.14
N LEU A 119 -20.39 6.87 21.08
CA LEU A 119 -19.94 5.50 21.23
C LEU A 119 -20.98 4.55 21.85
N CYS A 120 -22.16 5.02 22.27
CA CYS A 120 -23.16 4.16 22.90
C CYS A 120 -23.63 3.03 21.95
N LYS A 121 -23.56 1.77 22.41
CA LYS A 121 -23.96 0.57 21.67
C LYS A 121 -25.21 -0.12 22.23
N CYS A 122 -26.00 0.54 23.09
CA CYS A 122 -27.25 -0.04 23.59
C CYS A 122 -28.27 -0.23 22.47
N SER A 123 -29.29 -1.07 22.68
CA SER A 123 -30.32 -1.40 21.69
C SER A 123 -31.14 -0.20 21.19
N ARG A 124 -31.15 0.92 21.94
CA ARG A 124 -31.76 2.20 21.51
C ARG A 124 -30.90 2.96 20.49
N CYS A 125 -29.58 2.80 20.57
CA CYS A 125 -28.59 3.53 19.78
C CYS A 125 -28.08 2.77 18.57
N VAL A 126 -28.00 1.45 18.70
CA VAL A 126 -27.53 0.54 17.67
C VAL A 126 -28.51 -0.61 17.59
N ASP A 127 -29.03 -0.84 16.39
CA ASP A 127 -29.94 -1.95 16.16
C ASP A 127 -29.20 -3.29 16.39
N PRO A 128 -29.75 -4.19 17.23
CA PRO A 128 -29.05 -5.41 17.61
C PRO A 128 -28.84 -6.39 16.46
N HIS A 129 -29.54 -6.26 15.32
CA HIS A 129 -29.41 -7.17 14.18
C HIS A 129 -28.47 -6.62 13.11
N SER A 130 -28.81 -5.47 12.53
CA SER A 130 -28.03 -4.78 11.49
C SER A 130 -26.73 -4.18 11.99
N LYS A 131 -26.59 -3.97 13.32
CA LYS A 131 -25.47 -3.28 13.98
C LYS A 131 -25.29 -1.83 13.53
N GLN A 132 -26.29 -1.26 12.85
CA GLN A 132 -26.29 0.13 12.40
C GLN A 132 -26.77 1.06 13.51
N ARG A 133 -26.20 2.27 13.53
CA ARG A 133 -26.59 3.34 14.46
C ARG A 133 -27.91 3.98 14.04
N SER A 134 -28.76 4.34 15.00
CA SER A 134 -30.09 4.92 14.78
C SER A 134 -30.13 6.45 14.78
N PHE A 135 -28.99 7.11 14.93
CA PHE A 135 -28.89 8.57 15.11
C PHE A 135 -27.61 9.11 14.47
N ARG A 136 -27.57 10.40 14.16
CA ARG A 136 -26.37 11.10 13.65
C ARG A 136 -25.58 11.67 14.82
N LEU A 137 -24.26 11.84 14.65
CA LEU A 137 -23.43 12.52 15.65
C LEU A 137 -23.98 13.92 15.98
N SER A 138 -24.50 14.64 14.98
CA SER A 138 -25.10 15.96 15.11
C SER A 138 -26.44 15.99 15.86
N ASP A 139 -27.05 14.84 16.12
CA ASP A 139 -28.29 14.77 16.91
C ASP A 139 -27.99 14.79 18.43
N ILE A 140 -26.73 14.59 18.83
CA ILE A 140 -26.29 14.68 20.22
C ILE A 140 -26.31 16.17 20.63
N PRO A 141 -27.01 16.55 21.72
CA PRO A 141 -27.03 17.93 22.18
C PRO A 141 -25.65 18.45 22.59
N ASP A 142 -25.31 19.69 22.20
CA ASP A 142 -24.01 20.33 22.48
C ASP A 142 -23.69 20.43 23.98
N ASP A 143 -24.72 20.53 24.81
CA ASP A 143 -24.63 20.69 26.25
C ASP A 143 -24.97 19.39 27.03
N ILE A 144 -24.80 18.23 26.36
CA ILE A 144 -24.90 16.90 26.99
C ILE A 144 -23.86 16.73 28.11
N LYS A 145 -24.31 16.22 29.25
CA LYS A 145 -23.51 16.03 30.46
C LYS A 145 -23.93 14.75 31.20
N PRO A 146 -23.02 14.11 31.92
CA PRO A 146 -23.39 13.04 32.84
C PRO A 146 -24.24 13.59 34.00
N LEU A 147 -25.38 12.94 34.29
CA LEU A 147 -26.11 13.04 35.56
C LEU A 147 -25.47 12.14 36.62
N HIS A 148 -25.15 10.91 36.23
CA HIS A 148 -24.55 9.91 37.10
C HIS A 148 -23.45 9.19 36.32
N THR A 149 -22.36 8.90 37.02
CA THR A 149 -21.24 8.15 36.47
C THR A 149 -20.77 7.09 37.46
N LYS A 150 -20.55 5.89 36.97
CA LYS A 150 -19.94 4.80 37.74
C LYS A 150 -18.78 4.23 36.94
N TRP A 151 -17.63 4.10 37.60
CA TRP A 151 -16.42 3.53 37.02
C TRP A 151 -15.83 2.55 38.04
N ASP A 152 -15.81 1.26 37.69
CA ASP A 152 -15.29 0.19 38.55
C ASP A 152 -13.87 -0.25 38.14
N GLY A 153 -13.30 0.36 37.11
CA GLY A 153 -11.99 0.01 36.56
C GLY A 153 -12.04 -0.88 35.32
N GLU A 154 -13.22 -1.43 35.01
CA GLU A 154 -13.47 -2.31 33.87
C GLU A 154 -14.63 -1.81 33.01
N TYR A 155 -15.70 -1.32 33.63
CA TYR A 155 -16.88 -0.77 32.98
C TYR A 155 -17.15 0.66 33.41
N LEU A 156 -17.34 1.51 32.41
CA LEU A 156 -17.87 2.86 32.58
C LEU A 156 -19.37 2.83 32.30
N GLU A 157 -20.15 3.31 33.26
CA GLU A 157 -21.58 3.57 33.12
C GLU A 157 -21.84 5.07 33.26
N VAL A 158 -22.58 5.63 32.31
CA VAL A 158 -22.95 7.05 32.29
C VAL A 158 -24.44 7.17 32.04
N THR A 159 -25.14 7.86 32.94
CA THR A 159 -26.52 8.31 32.75
C THR A 159 -26.50 9.77 32.31
N TRP A 160 -27.18 10.11 31.22
CA TRP A 160 -27.09 11.44 30.59
C TRP A 160 -28.21 12.39 31.03
N ASN A 161 -27.90 13.68 31.24
CA ASN A 161 -28.85 14.74 31.62
C ASN A 161 -29.95 15.01 30.61
N LYS A 162 -29.64 14.77 29.35
CA LYS A 162 -30.54 14.78 28.21
C LYS A 162 -29.99 13.81 27.19
N ASP A 163 -30.82 13.50 26.23
CA ASP A 163 -30.46 12.60 25.15
C ASP A 163 -30.97 13.18 23.82
N LEU A 164 -30.91 12.38 22.76
CA LEU A 164 -31.35 12.74 21.42
C LEU A 164 -32.77 13.34 21.44
N LYS A 165 -33.04 14.29 20.55
CA LYS A 165 -34.37 14.91 20.44
C LYS A 165 -35.46 13.83 20.27
N GLY A 166 -36.52 13.92 21.08
CA GLY A 166 -37.66 13.00 21.02
C GLY A 166 -37.50 11.70 21.82
N THR A 167 -36.35 11.45 22.46
CA THR A 167 -36.23 10.30 23.37
C THR A 167 -37.01 10.51 24.65
N LYS A 168 -37.83 9.51 25.01
CA LYS A 168 -38.53 9.48 26.30
C LYS A 168 -37.69 8.75 27.35
N GLY A 169 -37.73 9.25 28.58
CA GLY A 169 -37.06 8.66 29.73
C GLY A 169 -35.53 8.84 29.77
N THR A 170 -34.94 8.34 30.84
CA THR A 170 -33.50 8.40 31.09
C THR A 170 -32.73 7.51 30.12
N HIS A 171 -31.56 7.98 29.67
CA HIS A 171 -30.63 7.17 28.87
C HIS A 171 -29.37 6.88 29.67
N SER A 172 -29.01 5.60 29.73
CA SER A 172 -27.73 5.15 30.29
C SER A 172 -26.92 4.40 29.24
N SER A 173 -25.63 4.67 29.21
CA SER A 173 -24.67 4.05 28.31
C SER A 173 -23.61 3.32 29.12
N ARG A 174 -23.14 2.18 28.62
CA ARG A 174 -22.16 1.32 29.30
C ARG A 174 -21.10 0.84 28.33
N TRP A 175 -19.83 0.90 28.71
CA TRP A 175 -18.70 0.44 27.90
C TRP A 175 -17.69 -0.32 28.74
N HIS A 176 -17.10 -1.35 28.15
CA HIS A 176 -15.91 -2.00 28.69
C HIS A 176 -14.65 -1.17 28.33
N TYR A 177 -13.65 -1.16 29.20
CA TYR A 177 -12.44 -0.34 29.06
C TYR A 177 -11.70 -0.58 27.74
N THR A 178 -11.59 -1.84 27.29
CA THR A 178 -10.91 -2.17 26.03
C THR A 178 -11.59 -1.53 24.81
N TYR A 179 -12.91 -1.33 24.87
CA TYR A 179 -13.64 -0.62 23.83
C TYR A 179 -13.41 0.89 23.90
N LEU A 180 -13.22 1.46 25.09
CA LEU A 180 -12.90 2.88 25.24
C LEU A 180 -11.48 3.20 24.77
N GLU A 181 -10.53 2.28 24.99
CA GLU A 181 -9.16 2.41 24.47
C GLU A 181 -9.10 2.23 22.95
N ASN A 182 -9.88 1.29 22.40
CA ASN A 182 -9.89 0.98 20.98
C ASN A 182 -11.32 0.79 20.44
N PRO A 183 -12.07 1.88 20.21
CA PRO A 183 -13.48 1.82 19.84
C PRO A 183 -13.73 1.43 18.37
N SER A 184 -12.68 1.40 17.54
CA SER A 184 -12.77 1.09 16.12
C SER A 184 -12.13 -0.26 15.80
N ILE A 185 -12.87 -1.11 15.08
CA ILE A 185 -12.30 -2.26 14.38
C ILE A 185 -11.86 -1.77 13.00
N ASN A 186 -10.73 -1.05 12.94
CA ASN A 186 -10.20 -0.53 11.68
C ASN A 186 -9.35 -1.61 10.99
N THR A 187 -9.94 -2.32 10.05
CA THR A 187 -9.28 -3.37 9.26
C THR A 187 -8.18 -2.84 8.34
N HIS A 188 -8.17 -1.54 8.00
CA HIS A 188 -7.27 -0.92 7.02
C HIS A 188 -5.98 -0.35 7.63
N ASP A 189 -6.05 0.20 8.84
CA ASP A 189 -4.92 0.94 9.45
C ASP A 189 -4.32 0.28 10.68
N THR A 190 -4.95 -0.76 11.22
CA THR A 190 -4.53 -1.36 12.50
C THR A 190 -4.14 -2.82 12.33
N THR A 191 -3.00 -3.06 11.68
CA THR A 191 -2.31 -4.34 11.83
C THR A 191 -1.45 -4.25 13.09
N PRO A 192 -1.71 -5.06 14.14
CA PRO A 192 -0.85 -5.07 15.32
C PRO A 192 0.60 -5.33 14.90
N LYS A 193 1.59 -4.79 15.63
CA LYS A 193 3.02 -5.03 15.33
C LYS A 193 3.35 -6.53 15.20
N SER A 194 2.70 -7.39 15.98
CA SER A 194 2.85 -8.85 15.91
C SER A 194 2.41 -9.47 14.59
N MET A 195 1.54 -8.80 13.84
CA MET A 195 1.05 -9.21 12.52
C MET A 195 1.61 -8.34 11.39
N ALA A 196 2.66 -7.57 11.65
CA ALA A 196 3.33 -6.80 10.61
C ALA A 196 3.82 -7.73 9.48
N PRO A 197 3.86 -7.23 8.22
CA PRO A 197 4.42 -7.97 7.10
C PRO A 197 5.79 -8.57 7.45
N LEU A 198 5.92 -9.88 7.26
CA LEU A 198 7.18 -10.59 7.36
C LEU A 198 7.92 -10.39 6.04
N LEU A 199 8.92 -9.51 6.03
CA LEU A 199 9.75 -9.24 4.86
C LEU A 199 10.62 -10.46 4.52
N TRP A 200 10.74 -10.77 3.23
CA TRP A 200 11.49 -11.95 2.78
C TRP A 200 12.31 -11.68 1.52
N ASP A 201 13.36 -12.49 1.39
CA ASP A 201 14.18 -12.67 0.20
C ASP A 201 14.00 -14.12 -0.32
N SER A 202 14.73 -14.52 -1.37
CA SER A 202 14.54 -15.85 -1.98
C SER A 202 14.87 -16.99 -1.01
N PHE A 203 15.96 -16.86 -0.25
CA PHE A 203 16.37 -17.85 0.76
C PHE A 203 15.32 -18.03 1.85
N ARG A 204 14.79 -16.93 2.38
CA ARG A 204 13.76 -16.98 3.41
C ARG A 204 12.47 -17.57 2.84
N MET A 205 12.01 -17.11 1.68
CA MET A 205 10.78 -17.63 1.07
C MET A 205 10.86 -19.13 0.78
N GLY A 206 12.01 -19.62 0.31
CA GLY A 206 12.23 -21.06 0.11
C GLY A 206 12.05 -21.91 1.38
N LYS A 207 12.16 -21.31 2.58
CA LYS A 207 11.93 -21.98 3.87
C LYS A 207 10.54 -21.77 4.46
N ILE A 208 9.92 -20.61 4.21
CA ILE A 208 8.67 -20.20 4.86
C ILE A 208 7.45 -20.27 3.95
N GLN A 209 7.63 -20.66 2.68
CA GLN A 209 6.53 -20.84 1.73
C GLN A 209 5.42 -21.69 2.36
N HIS A 210 4.18 -21.31 2.10
CA HIS A 210 3.02 -22.00 2.64
C HIS A 210 2.24 -22.65 1.51
N TRP A 211 2.24 -23.98 1.52
CA TRP A 211 1.45 -24.83 0.65
C TRP A 211 0.31 -25.45 1.45
N ILE A 212 -0.90 -25.41 0.91
CA ILE A 212 -2.10 -26.03 1.47
C ILE A 212 -2.78 -26.89 0.41
N ASN A 213 -3.31 -28.06 0.80
CA ASN A 213 -4.08 -28.87 -0.14
C ASN A 213 -5.45 -28.22 -0.40
N TYR A 214 -5.98 -28.38 -1.60
CA TYR A 214 -7.27 -27.81 -1.99
C TYR A 214 -8.40 -28.22 -1.04
N GLU A 215 -8.46 -29.51 -0.66
CA GLU A 215 -9.50 -29.99 0.24
C GLU A 215 -9.44 -29.28 1.60
N ASP A 216 -8.27 -29.26 2.24
CA ASP A 216 -8.05 -28.57 3.52
C ASP A 216 -8.38 -27.06 3.42
N TYR A 217 -8.01 -26.41 2.30
CA TYR A 217 -8.33 -25.01 2.06
C TYR A 217 -9.85 -24.74 2.01
N MET A 218 -10.62 -25.68 1.46
CA MET A 218 -12.06 -25.53 1.26
C MET A 218 -12.86 -25.94 2.50
N THR A 219 -12.46 -27.01 3.19
CA THR A 219 -13.29 -27.67 4.21
C THR A 219 -12.73 -27.56 5.64
N ASP A 220 -11.40 -27.47 5.82
CA ASP A 220 -10.79 -27.32 7.14
C ASP A 220 -10.69 -25.84 7.55
N SER A 221 -11.30 -25.49 8.67
CA SER A 221 -11.33 -24.10 9.15
C SER A 221 -9.99 -23.65 9.73
N ASP A 222 -9.27 -24.53 10.41
CA ASP A 222 -8.01 -24.22 11.09
C ASP A 222 -6.85 -24.10 10.09
N GLU A 223 -6.78 -25.00 9.11
CA GLU A 223 -5.83 -24.93 8.00
C GLU A 223 -6.07 -23.69 7.13
N PHE A 224 -7.34 -23.37 6.82
CA PHE A 224 -7.67 -22.14 6.11
C PHE A 224 -7.28 -20.88 6.91
N ILE A 225 -7.47 -20.86 8.24
CA ILE A 225 -7.02 -19.77 9.11
C ILE A 225 -5.49 -19.65 9.07
N ALA A 226 -4.75 -20.76 9.11
CA ALA A 226 -3.30 -20.77 8.98
C ALA A 226 -2.84 -20.24 7.61
N ALA A 227 -3.52 -20.60 6.52
CA ALA A 227 -3.25 -20.08 5.18
C ALA A 227 -3.48 -18.58 5.08
N MET A 228 -4.61 -18.08 5.59
CA MET A 228 -4.93 -16.65 5.61
C MET A 228 -3.94 -15.84 6.46
N ARG A 229 -3.51 -16.41 7.58
CA ARG A 229 -2.46 -15.81 8.40
C ARG A 229 -1.14 -15.72 7.64
N ASN A 230 -0.73 -16.80 6.96
CA ASN A 230 0.48 -16.79 6.14
C ASN A 230 0.36 -15.77 5.02
N LEU A 231 -0.76 -15.73 4.29
CA LEU A 231 -1.01 -14.74 3.25
C LEU A 231 -0.91 -13.29 3.78
N GLN A 232 -1.47 -12.98 4.96
CA GLN A 232 -1.32 -11.65 5.55
C GLN A 232 0.15 -11.32 5.84
N ARG A 233 0.91 -12.29 6.34
CA ARG A 233 2.30 -12.06 6.78
C ARG A 233 3.29 -12.05 5.63
N THR A 234 3.19 -12.98 4.68
CA THR A 234 4.14 -13.14 3.56
C THR A 234 3.68 -12.45 2.30
N GLY A 235 2.37 -12.24 2.11
CA GLY A 235 1.80 -11.76 0.86
C GLY A 235 1.75 -12.81 -0.25
N LEU A 236 2.11 -14.07 0.02
CA LEU A 236 2.22 -15.15 -0.97
C LEU A 236 1.96 -16.52 -0.33
N ILE A 237 1.02 -17.30 -0.89
CA ILE A 237 0.75 -18.70 -0.55
C ILE A 237 0.43 -19.52 -1.81
N PHE A 238 0.42 -20.84 -1.67
CA PHE A 238 0.15 -21.79 -2.75
C PHE A 238 -0.89 -22.82 -2.32
N VAL A 239 -1.79 -23.17 -3.24
CA VAL A 239 -2.80 -24.23 -3.09
C VAL A 239 -2.46 -25.33 -4.08
N ARG A 240 -2.51 -26.60 -3.68
CA ARG A 240 -2.18 -27.76 -4.54
C ARG A 240 -3.23 -28.86 -4.48
N GLY A 241 -3.18 -29.79 -5.43
CA GLY A 241 -4.15 -30.88 -5.51
C GLY A 241 -5.56 -30.39 -5.88
N ILE A 242 -5.62 -29.29 -6.64
CA ILE A 242 -6.88 -28.72 -7.13
C ILE A 242 -7.43 -29.63 -8.22
N PRO A 243 -8.74 -29.99 -8.19
CA PRO A 243 -9.36 -30.76 -9.26
C PRO A 243 -9.17 -30.10 -10.63
N ASP A 244 -8.98 -30.91 -11.67
CA ASP A 244 -8.80 -30.45 -13.04
C ASP A 244 -10.10 -29.85 -13.60
N SER A 245 -10.34 -28.59 -13.24
CA SER A 245 -11.49 -27.82 -13.70
C SER A 245 -11.19 -26.32 -13.65
N ARG A 246 -11.56 -25.64 -14.73
CA ARG A 246 -11.44 -24.18 -14.88
C ARG A 246 -12.27 -23.41 -13.84
N GLU A 247 -13.34 -23.98 -13.32
CA GLU A 247 -14.19 -23.32 -12.33
C GLU A 247 -13.52 -23.20 -10.95
N MET A 248 -12.46 -23.96 -10.69
CA MET A 248 -11.85 -24.02 -9.36
C MET A 248 -11.23 -22.69 -8.92
N VAL A 249 -10.74 -21.85 -9.86
CA VAL A 249 -10.16 -20.55 -9.51
C VAL A 249 -11.19 -19.64 -8.84
N GLU A 250 -12.45 -19.69 -9.29
CA GLU A 250 -13.55 -18.94 -8.68
C GLU A 250 -13.89 -19.50 -7.30
N LYS A 251 -13.93 -20.81 -7.12
CA LYS A 251 -14.20 -21.44 -5.81
C LYS A 251 -13.14 -21.08 -4.77
N ILE A 252 -11.87 -21.11 -5.17
CA ILE A 252 -10.74 -20.71 -4.31
C ILE A 252 -10.85 -19.22 -3.95
N ALA A 253 -11.05 -18.35 -4.94
CA ALA A 253 -11.15 -16.90 -4.71
C ALA A 253 -12.34 -16.53 -3.80
N THR A 254 -13.51 -17.10 -4.05
CA THR A 254 -14.75 -16.79 -3.32
C THR A 254 -14.74 -17.26 -1.87
N ARG A 255 -13.87 -18.24 -1.52
CA ARG A 255 -13.61 -18.60 -0.13
C ARG A 255 -12.99 -17.44 0.66
N MET A 256 -12.10 -16.66 0.04
CA MET A 256 -11.47 -15.49 0.66
C MET A 256 -12.39 -14.28 0.68
N GLY A 257 -13.10 -14.03 -0.42
CA GLY A 257 -13.99 -12.88 -0.56
C GLY A 257 -14.62 -12.80 -1.96
N PRO A 258 -15.58 -11.89 -2.20
CA PRO A 258 -16.19 -11.73 -3.51
C PRO A 258 -15.15 -11.44 -4.60
N LEU A 259 -15.39 -11.99 -5.80
CA LEU A 259 -14.57 -11.71 -6.97
C LEU A 259 -14.61 -10.22 -7.33
N ARG A 260 -13.43 -9.68 -7.65
CA ARG A 260 -13.29 -8.36 -8.24
C ARG A 260 -13.50 -8.49 -9.75
N ASN A 261 -14.72 -8.21 -10.21
CA ASN A 261 -15.01 -8.16 -11.63
C ASN A 261 -14.26 -6.98 -12.28
N THR A 262 -13.62 -7.25 -13.41
CA THR A 262 -12.90 -6.24 -14.20
C THR A 262 -13.38 -6.27 -15.64
N PHE A 263 -12.78 -5.46 -16.50
CA PHE A 263 -13.07 -5.53 -17.93
C PHE A 263 -12.55 -6.83 -18.60
N TYR A 264 -11.71 -7.61 -17.91
CA TYR A 264 -11.37 -8.99 -18.29
C TYR A 264 -12.43 -10.02 -17.85
N GLY A 265 -13.45 -9.60 -17.11
CA GLY A 265 -14.49 -10.46 -16.53
C GLY A 265 -14.23 -10.84 -15.07
N MET A 266 -15.05 -11.77 -14.57
CA MET A 266 -14.97 -12.30 -13.20
C MET A 266 -13.74 -13.19 -13.00
N THR A 267 -13.40 -13.94 -14.04
CA THR A 267 -12.19 -14.76 -14.18
C THR A 267 -11.73 -14.66 -15.63
N TRP A 268 -10.44 -14.91 -15.91
CA TRP A 268 -9.88 -14.84 -17.27
C TRP A 268 -8.86 -15.95 -17.50
N ASP A 269 -8.49 -16.16 -18.75
CA ASP A 269 -7.50 -17.17 -19.13
C ASP A 269 -6.20 -16.52 -19.60
N VAL A 270 -5.08 -17.08 -19.16
CA VAL A 270 -3.74 -16.75 -19.62
C VAL A 270 -3.26 -17.90 -20.48
N ARG A 271 -3.42 -17.72 -21.79
CA ARG A 271 -2.95 -18.62 -22.86
C ARG A 271 -2.27 -17.77 -23.92
N THR A 272 -1.34 -18.35 -24.66
CA THR A 272 -0.75 -17.66 -25.82
C THR A 272 -1.81 -17.53 -26.91
N VAL A 273 -2.08 -16.32 -27.38
CA VAL A 273 -2.99 -16.06 -28.50
C VAL A 273 -2.29 -15.24 -29.60
N PRO A 274 -2.57 -15.48 -30.89
CA PRO A 274 -2.10 -14.59 -31.96
C PRO A 274 -2.63 -13.16 -31.75
N GLN A 275 -1.80 -12.14 -31.99
CA GLN A 275 -2.15 -10.71 -31.87
C GLN A 275 -2.69 -10.31 -30.46
N ALA A 276 -1.99 -10.75 -29.41
CA ALA A 276 -2.34 -10.47 -28.03
C ALA A 276 -2.48 -8.97 -27.72
N LYS A 277 -3.64 -8.57 -27.17
CA LYS A 277 -3.91 -7.20 -26.65
C LYS A 277 -3.22 -6.91 -25.30
N ASN A 278 -2.64 -7.92 -24.66
CA ASN A 278 -1.91 -7.79 -23.40
C ASN A 278 -0.66 -8.69 -23.47
N VAL A 279 0.49 -8.17 -23.04
CA VAL A 279 1.77 -8.89 -23.02
C VAL A 279 1.69 -10.21 -22.24
N ALA A 280 0.78 -10.32 -21.27
CA ALA A 280 0.50 -11.56 -20.52
C ALA A 280 0.11 -12.75 -21.42
N TYR A 281 -0.41 -12.50 -22.62
CA TYR A 281 -0.81 -13.53 -23.59
C TYR A 281 0.25 -13.80 -24.67
N THR A 282 1.50 -13.42 -24.41
CA THR A 282 2.66 -13.69 -25.28
C THR A 282 3.61 -14.70 -24.63
N ASN A 283 4.50 -15.29 -25.43
CA ASN A 283 5.50 -16.25 -24.95
C ASN A 283 6.80 -15.61 -24.41
N GLN A 284 6.94 -14.29 -24.52
CA GLN A 284 8.14 -13.54 -24.13
C GLN A 284 8.33 -13.47 -22.61
N PHE A 285 9.54 -13.10 -22.18
CA PHE A 285 9.78 -12.76 -20.78
C PHE A 285 8.88 -11.60 -20.36
N LEU A 286 8.23 -11.73 -19.21
CA LEU A 286 7.44 -10.66 -18.61
C LEU A 286 8.12 -10.25 -17.30
N GLY A 287 8.67 -9.04 -17.28
CA GLY A 287 9.37 -8.49 -16.12
C GLY A 287 8.46 -8.21 -14.93
N PHE A 288 9.05 -7.88 -13.78
CA PHE A 288 8.31 -7.65 -12.55
C PHE A 288 7.27 -6.53 -12.70
N HIS A 289 6.03 -6.85 -12.35
CA HIS A 289 4.91 -5.93 -12.44
C HIS A 289 3.83 -6.25 -11.39
N MET A 290 2.91 -5.30 -11.27
CA MET A 290 1.66 -5.42 -10.54
C MET A 290 0.50 -5.12 -11.49
N ASP A 291 -0.58 -5.85 -11.35
CA ASP A 291 -1.67 -5.82 -12.31
C ASP A 291 -2.62 -4.65 -12.11
N LEU A 292 -3.12 -4.13 -13.23
CA LEU A 292 -4.17 -3.11 -13.31
C LEU A 292 -3.88 -1.81 -12.54
N MET A 293 -2.62 -1.36 -12.50
CA MET A 293 -2.25 -0.12 -11.79
C MET A 293 -2.93 1.15 -12.33
N TYR A 294 -3.45 1.10 -13.56
CA TYR A 294 -4.25 2.15 -14.20
C TYR A 294 -5.72 2.22 -13.72
N MET A 295 -6.23 1.22 -12.99
CA MET A 295 -7.56 1.26 -12.37
C MET A 295 -7.57 2.24 -11.20
N ASN A 296 -8.72 2.83 -10.84
CA ASN A 296 -8.81 3.69 -9.65
C ASN A 296 -8.53 2.91 -8.35
N GLU A 297 -9.08 1.69 -8.26
CA GLU A 297 -8.83 0.73 -7.19
C GLU A 297 -8.29 -0.56 -7.82
N PRO A 298 -6.95 -0.75 -7.82
CA PRO A 298 -6.35 -1.96 -8.35
C PRO A 298 -6.71 -3.16 -7.46
N PRO A 299 -6.81 -4.37 -8.03
CA PRO A 299 -7.03 -5.58 -7.25
C PRO A 299 -6.05 -5.70 -6.09
N GLY A 300 -6.58 -6.13 -4.95
CA GLY A 300 -5.78 -6.38 -3.75
C GLY A 300 -4.98 -7.68 -3.85
N TYR A 301 -5.65 -8.74 -4.28
CA TYR A 301 -5.08 -10.07 -4.39
C TYR A 301 -5.33 -10.64 -5.78
N GLN A 302 -4.34 -11.38 -6.28
CA GLN A 302 -4.40 -12.10 -7.54
C GLN A 302 -4.22 -13.60 -7.29
N LEU A 303 -4.98 -14.39 -8.04
CA LEU A 303 -4.90 -15.84 -8.08
C LEU A 303 -4.55 -16.26 -9.50
N LEU A 304 -3.64 -17.23 -9.62
CA LEU A 304 -3.31 -17.86 -10.90
C LEU A 304 -3.30 -19.38 -10.70
N HIS A 305 -4.37 -20.04 -11.15
CA HIS A 305 -4.55 -21.48 -11.12
C HIS A 305 -4.02 -22.11 -12.41
N CYS A 306 -3.11 -23.06 -12.30
CA CYS A 306 -2.51 -23.76 -13.43
C CYS A 306 -3.37 -24.96 -13.83
N LEU A 307 -3.87 -24.93 -15.08
CA LEU A 307 -4.62 -26.02 -15.70
C LEU A 307 -3.72 -26.86 -16.60
N GLU A 308 -2.83 -26.21 -17.34
CA GLU A 308 -1.84 -26.88 -18.19
C GLU A 308 -0.49 -26.17 -18.08
N ASN A 309 0.58 -26.94 -17.95
CA ASN A 309 1.94 -26.41 -18.07
C ASN A 309 2.92 -27.51 -18.48
N SER A 310 2.98 -27.77 -19.79
CA SER A 310 3.91 -28.73 -20.41
C SER A 310 5.04 -28.06 -21.19
N CYS A 311 5.05 -26.73 -21.30
CA CYS A 311 6.10 -25.98 -21.99
C CYS A 311 7.44 -26.00 -21.26
N ASP A 312 8.54 -25.91 -22.00
CA ASP A 312 9.85 -25.57 -21.44
C ASP A 312 9.90 -24.10 -21.03
N GLY A 313 10.50 -23.81 -19.87
CA GLY A 313 10.49 -22.48 -19.25
C GLY A 313 9.15 -22.12 -18.61
N GLY A 314 8.87 -20.82 -18.53
CA GLY A 314 7.59 -20.29 -18.03
C GLY A 314 7.43 -20.32 -16.51
N GLU A 315 8.54 -20.48 -15.78
CA GLU A 315 8.64 -20.37 -14.34
C GLU A 315 8.10 -19.02 -13.88
N SER A 316 7.33 -19.05 -12.79
CA SER A 316 6.80 -17.87 -12.12
C SER A 316 7.85 -17.31 -11.18
N LEU A 317 8.03 -15.99 -11.22
CA LEU A 317 8.99 -15.26 -10.41
C LEU A 317 8.24 -14.32 -9.47
N PHE A 318 8.67 -14.24 -8.22
CA PHE A 318 8.09 -13.36 -7.19
C PHE A 318 9.19 -12.64 -6.43
N ALA A 319 8.98 -11.37 -6.11
CA ALA A 319 9.85 -10.62 -5.20
C ALA A 319 9.01 -9.75 -4.23
N ASP A 320 9.49 -9.61 -3.00
CA ASP A 320 8.83 -8.79 -1.97
C ASP A 320 9.22 -7.32 -2.15
N ALA A 321 8.33 -6.54 -2.77
CA ALA A 321 8.59 -5.12 -2.98
C ALA A 321 8.67 -4.34 -1.67
N PHE A 322 8.08 -4.84 -0.58
CA PHE A 322 8.23 -4.21 0.73
C PHE A 322 9.62 -4.46 1.30
N ALA A 323 10.25 -5.61 1.03
CA ALA A 323 11.63 -5.86 1.43
C ALA A 323 12.58 -4.90 0.71
N ALA A 324 12.43 -4.75 -0.61
CA ALA A 324 13.20 -3.80 -1.41
C ALA A 324 12.97 -2.35 -0.98
N ALA A 325 11.71 -1.93 -0.75
CA ALA A 325 11.40 -0.59 -0.27
C ALA A 325 11.98 -0.31 1.14
N ASN A 326 11.93 -1.28 2.06
CA ASN A 326 12.56 -1.14 3.38
C ASN A 326 14.09 -1.08 3.29
N HIS A 327 14.70 -1.85 2.39
CA HIS A 327 16.13 -1.75 2.10
C HIS A 327 16.49 -0.33 1.62
N MET A 328 15.72 0.23 0.69
CA MET A 328 15.92 1.62 0.25
C MET A 328 15.69 2.62 1.39
N LYS A 329 14.65 2.45 2.21
CA LYS A 329 14.38 3.31 3.37
C LYS A 329 15.57 3.37 4.32
N LYS A 330 16.28 2.25 4.50
CA LYS A 330 17.43 2.13 5.40
C LYS A 330 18.74 2.62 4.78
N TYR A 331 19.00 2.28 3.52
CA TYR A 331 20.33 2.45 2.89
C TYR A 331 20.37 3.47 1.76
N ARG A 332 19.22 3.90 1.23
CA ARG A 332 19.08 4.81 0.07
C ARG A 332 17.96 5.82 0.34
N ARG A 333 18.01 6.49 1.49
CA ARG A 333 16.88 7.27 2.02
C ARG A 333 16.37 8.35 1.07
N SER A 334 17.25 9.11 0.43
CA SER A 334 16.87 10.13 -0.56
C SER A 334 16.11 9.55 -1.75
N GLN A 335 16.53 8.38 -2.26
CA GLN A 335 15.84 7.67 -3.33
C GLN A 335 14.49 7.12 -2.87
N TYR A 336 14.40 6.62 -1.62
CA TYR A 336 13.14 6.19 -1.02
C TYR A 336 12.13 7.34 -0.89
N ASP A 337 12.57 8.49 -0.37
CA ASP A 337 11.72 9.66 -0.21
C ASP A 337 11.25 10.19 -1.57
N LEU A 338 12.12 10.16 -2.59
CA LEU A 338 11.75 10.52 -3.96
C LEU A 338 10.67 9.59 -4.55
N LEU A 339 10.81 8.27 -4.38
CA LEU A 339 9.82 7.28 -4.82
C LEU A 339 8.52 7.32 -4.00
N THR A 340 8.57 7.86 -2.79
CA THR A 340 7.38 8.11 -1.96
C THR A 340 6.64 9.37 -2.39
N GLY A 341 7.37 10.42 -2.78
CA GLY A 341 6.81 11.72 -3.18
C GLY A 341 6.47 11.88 -4.66
N SER A 342 7.01 11.02 -5.53
CA SER A 342 6.82 11.10 -6.98
C SER A 342 5.76 10.13 -7.46
N ASN A 343 4.87 10.59 -8.34
CA ASN A 343 3.86 9.75 -8.97
C ASN A 343 4.32 9.23 -10.33
N LEU A 344 4.14 7.94 -10.57
CA LEU A 344 4.15 7.36 -11.90
C LEU A 344 2.74 7.35 -12.47
N ALA A 345 2.64 7.56 -13.78
CA ALA A 345 1.40 7.42 -14.52
C ALA A 345 1.29 6.01 -15.10
N TYR A 346 0.08 5.46 -15.12
CA TYR A 346 -0.23 4.18 -15.74
C TYR A 346 -1.45 4.35 -16.65
N GLU A 347 -1.41 3.72 -17.82
CA GLU A 347 -2.52 3.75 -18.76
C GLU A 347 -2.78 2.41 -19.44
N TYR A 348 -4.03 2.24 -19.84
CA TYR A 348 -4.50 1.17 -20.70
C TYR A 348 -5.40 1.82 -21.74
N VAL A 349 -4.96 1.87 -23.01
CA VAL A 349 -5.65 2.59 -24.07
C VAL A 349 -5.94 1.62 -25.22
N HIS A 350 -7.18 1.16 -25.29
CA HIS A 350 -7.71 0.31 -26.36
C HIS A 350 -9.03 0.88 -26.89
N GLU A 351 -9.49 0.40 -28.04
CA GLU A 351 -10.67 0.92 -28.77
C GLU A 351 -11.91 1.07 -27.87
N ASP A 352 -12.23 0.05 -27.06
CA ASP A 352 -13.44 0.03 -26.23
C ASP A 352 -13.19 0.47 -24.77
N GLN A 353 -11.92 0.65 -24.37
CA GLN A 353 -11.53 0.73 -22.97
C GLN A 353 -10.32 1.64 -22.77
N ILE A 354 -10.51 2.70 -21.99
CA ILE A 354 -9.47 3.68 -21.68
C ILE A 354 -9.42 3.86 -20.16
N TYR A 355 -8.26 3.57 -19.57
CA TYR A 355 -7.98 3.76 -18.15
C TYR A 355 -6.69 4.54 -17.96
N TYR A 356 -6.68 5.40 -16.95
CA TYR A 356 -5.52 6.19 -16.58
C TYR A 356 -5.50 6.44 -15.08
N LYS A 357 -4.32 6.29 -14.45
CA LYS A 357 -4.13 6.65 -13.05
C LYS A 357 -2.67 6.98 -12.75
N THR A 358 -2.46 8.01 -11.93
CA THR A 358 -1.17 8.31 -11.32
C THR A 358 -1.10 7.79 -9.88
N ARG A 359 0.04 7.22 -9.47
CA ARG A 359 0.26 6.70 -8.11
C ARG A 359 1.69 6.93 -7.64
N PRO A 360 1.93 7.16 -6.34
CA PRO A 360 3.29 7.13 -5.81
C PRO A 360 3.85 5.71 -5.91
N VAL A 361 5.16 5.56 -6.13
CA VAL A 361 5.78 4.22 -6.19
C VAL A 361 5.71 3.56 -4.83
N PHE A 362 6.04 4.30 -3.76
CA PHE A 362 5.87 3.87 -2.37
C PHE A 362 4.71 4.63 -1.75
N GLU A 363 3.59 3.95 -1.51
CA GLU A 363 2.42 4.54 -0.88
C GLU A 363 2.48 4.33 0.63
N VAL A 364 2.56 5.41 1.39
CA VAL A 364 2.67 5.38 2.85
C VAL A 364 1.38 5.85 3.53
N ASN A 365 1.17 5.38 4.76
CA ASN A 365 0.13 5.92 5.63
C ASN A 365 0.48 7.38 5.99
N PRO A 366 -0.40 8.36 5.71
CA PRO A 366 -0.10 9.77 5.95
C PRO A 366 0.04 10.13 7.45
N ARG A 367 -0.43 9.26 8.36
CA ARG A 367 -0.32 9.47 9.82
C ARG A 367 0.87 8.76 10.44
N THR A 368 1.22 7.57 9.93
CA THR A 368 2.24 6.70 10.56
C THR A 368 3.52 6.56 9.74
N GLU A 369 3.54 7.06 8.49
CA GLU A 369 4.63 6.90 7.52
C GLU A 369 5.02 5.44 7.25
N GLN A 370 4.15 4.50 7.63
CA GLN A 370 4.33 3.09 7.34
C GLN A 370 3.95 2.82 5.89
N LEU A 371 4.79 2.06 5.19
CA LEU A 371 4.51 1.60 3.83
C LEU A 371 3.22 0.77 3.83
N ARG A 372 2.26 1.16 3.00
CA ARG A 372 0.97 0.48 2.82
C ARG A 372 0.94 -0.34 1.54
N HIS A 373 1.44 0.23 0.44
CA HIS A 373 1.45 -0.39 -0.87
C HIS A 373 2.70 0.02 -1.64
N VAL A 374 3.10 -0.83 -2.59
CA VAL A 374 3.98 -0.45 -3.68
C VAL A 374 3.15 -0.42 -4.95
N ASN A 375 3.45 0.49 -5.87
CA ASN A 375 2.82 0.56 -7.18
C ASN A 375 3.93 0.53 -8.23
N TYR A 376 4.03 -0.58 -8.97
CA TYR A 376 5.09 -0.77 -9.96
C TYR A 376 4.60 -1.67 -11.09
N SER A 377 4.44 -1.09 -12.28
CA SER A 377 3.95 -1.82 -13.46
C SER A 377 4.53 -1.22 -14.75
N PRO A 378 5.81 -1.51 -15.06
CA PRO A 378 6.48 -0.97 -16.25
C PRO A 378 5.74 -1.20 -17.57
N PRO A 379 5.11 -2.38 -17.83
CA PRO A 379 4.40 -2.60 -19.09
C PRO A 379 3.24 -1.63 -19.37
N PHE A 380 2.72 -0.98 -18.32
CA PHE A 380 1.60 -0.04 -18.42
C PHE A 380 2.00 1.39 -18.04
N GLN A 381 3.30 1.69 -17.91
CA GLN A 381 3.74 3.03 -17.53
C GLN A 381 3.46 4.02 -18.65
N ALA A 382 2.70 5.07 -18.32
CA ALA A 382 2.33 6.15 -19.22
C ALA A 382 3.33 7.32 -19.13
N ALA A 383 3.14 8.31 -20.00
CA ALA A 383 3.84 9.59 -19.89
C ALA A 383 3.52 10.28 -18.55
N ILE A 384 4.56 10.74 -17.84
CA ILE A 384 4.39 11.51 -16.60
C ILE A 384 3.86 12.92 -16.96
N PRO A 385 2.74 13.38 -16.39
CA PRO A 385 2.19 14.70 -16.70
C PRO A 385 3.16 15.84 -16.33
N GLY A 386 3.31 16.83 -17.23
CA GLY A 386 3.99 18.11 -16.92
C GLY A 386 5.44 18.23 -17.40
N PRO A 387 5.74 18.20 -18.71
CA PRO A 387 7.11 18.24 -19.23
C PRO A 387 7.88 19.55 -18.95
N LYS A 388 7.19 20.64 -18.58
CA LYS A 388 7.79 21.99 -18.56
C LYS A 388 8.82 22.22 -17.43
N ASN A 389 8.89 21.38 -16.40
CA ASN A 389 9.81 21.54 -15.26
C ASN A 389 10.48 20.22 -14.79
N LEU A 390 10.51 19.17 -15.62
CA LEU A 390 10.86 17.81 -15.17
C LEU A 390 12.25 17.29 -15.57
N ASN A 391 13.02 17.93 -16.47
CA ASN A 391 14.20 17.27 -17.06
C ASN A 391 15.23 16.76 -16.04
N GLN A 392 15.64 17.58 -15.06
CA GLN A 392 16.60 17.14 -14.04
C GLN A 392 15.96 16.24 -12.98
N ASN A 393 14.71 16.52 -12.60
CA ASN A 393 13.94 15.73 -11.63
C ASN A 393 13.63 14.31 -12.15
N PHE A 394 13.48 14.17 -13.46
CA PHE A 394 13.22 12.90 -14.12
C PHE A 394 14.45 11.99 -14.10
N VAL A 395 15.66 12.54 -14.23
CA VAL A 395 16.90 11.75 -14.09
C VAL A 395 17.03 11.17 -12.69
N TYR A 396 16.77 11.96 -11.64
CA TYR A 396 16.78 11.46 -10.27
C TYR A 396 15.71 10.39 -10.03
N LEU A 397 14.49 10.60 -10.54
CA LEU A 397 13.41 9.63 -10.44
C LEU A 397 13.77 8.33 -11.15
N LYS A 398 14.31 8.41 -12.37
CA LYS A 398 14.80 7.27 -13.15
C LYS A 398 15.91 6.53 -12.40
N ASN A 399 16.86 7.24 -11.78
CA ASN A 399 17.96 6.62 -11.03
C ASN A 399 17.47 5.95 -9.74
N ALA A 400 16.48 6.53 -9.07
CA ALA A 400 15.82 5.92 -7.91
C ALA A 400 15.05 4.66 -8.31
N LEU A 401 14.30 4.72 -9.41
CA LEU A 401 13.64 3.54 -9.99
C LEU A 401 14.66 2.47 -10.36
N GLN A 402 15.75 2.81 -11.03
CA GLN A 402 16.79 1.86 -11.38
C GLN A 402 17.41 1.19 -10.14
N ALA A 403 17.59 1.92 -9.04
CA ALA A 403 18.05 1.32 -7.79
C ALA A 403 17.01 0.35 -7.20
N PHE A 404 15.72 0.70 -7.29
CA PHE A 404 14.63 -0.17 -6.87
C PHE A 404 14.53 -1.44 -7.72
N THR A 405 14.57 -1.32 -9.05
CA THR A 405 14.49 -2.47 -9.96
C THR A 405 15.67 -3.41 -9.79
N ARG A 406 16.90 -2.89 -9.65
CA ARG A 406 18.08 -3.70 -9.35
C ARG A 406 17.94 -4.52 -8.06
N LEU A 407 17.23 -4.00 -7.05
CA LEU A 407 16.94 -4.75 -5.83
C LEU A 407 15.92 -5.87 -6.10
N LEU A 408 14.86 -5.59 -6.85
CA LEU A 408 13.86 -6.61 -7.21
C LEU A 408 14.45 -7.73 -8.07
N ASP A 409 15.30 -7.37 -9.04
CA ASP A 409 15.90 -8.29 -10.01
C ASP A 409 17.10 -9.07 -9.44
N ALA A 410 17.58 -8.72 -8.25
CA ALA A 410 18.70 -9.41 -7.63
C ALA A 410 18.33 -10.89 -7.40
N PRO A 411 19.16 -11.87 -7.83
CA PRO A 411 18.83 -13.30 -7.67
C PRO A 411 18.56 -13.73 -6.21
N SER A 412 19.18 -13.04 -5.25
CA SER A 412 18.92 -13.27 -3.82
C SER A 412 17.53 -12.81 -3.37
N GLN A 413 16.82 -11.99 -4.14
CA GLN A 413 15.48 -11.49 -3.83
C GLN A 413 14.37 -12.21 -4.60
N VAL A 414 14.72 -12.90 -5.69
CA VAL A 414 13.74 -13.57 -6.57
C VAL A 414 13.45 -14.99 -6.10
N PHE A 415 12.20 -15.24 -5.72
CA PHE A 415 11.68 -16.60 -5.51
C PHE A 415 11.10 -17.11 -6.83
N GLU A 416 11.59 -18.25 -7.31
CA GLU A 416 11.26 -18.82 -8.61
C GLU A 416 10.69 -20.24 -8.43
N LEU A 417 9.57 -20.53 -9.10
CA LEU A 417 8.99 -21.88 -9.14
C LEU A 417 8.19 -22.11 -10.43
N LYS A 418 8.04 -23.36 -10.82
CA LYS A 418 7.16 -23.77 -11.91
C LYS A 418 5.86 -24.31 -11.33
N LEU A 419 4.73 -23.67 -11.67
CA LEU A 419 3.40 -24.16 -11.26
C LEU A 419 3.02 -25.37 -12.12
N ASN A 420 2.63 -26.46 -11.47
CA ASN A 420 2.12 -27.66 -12.13
C ASN A 420 0.59 -27.59 -12.28
N PRO A 421 -0.01 -28.35 -13.22
CA PRO A 421 -1.45 -28.55 -13.25
C PRO A 421 -2.01 -28.94 -11.87
N GLY A 422 -3.11 -28.29 -11.46
CA GLY A 422 -3.72 -28.48 -10.14
C GLY A 422 -3.06 -27.67 -9.01
N GLU A 423 -2.16 -26.74 -9.34
CA GLU A 423 -1.58 -25.78 -8.39
C GLU A 423 -2.06 -24.35 -8.66
N CYS A 424 -2.24 -23.56 -7.60
CA CYS A 424 -2.64 -22.16 -7.68
C CYS A 424 -1.77 -21.32 -6.76
N VAL A 425 -1.29 -20.18 -7.26
CA VAL A 425 -0.64 -19.16 -6.43
C VAL A 425 -1.65 -18.09 -6.05
N ILE A 426 -1.58 -17.61 -4.80
CA ILE A 426 -2.37 -16.48 -4.30
C ILE A 426 -1.41 -15.45 -3.71
N PHE A 427 -1.48 -14.21 -4.19
CA PHE A 427 -0.56 -13.16 -3.74
C PHE A 427 -1.21 -11.79 -3.61
N ASP A 428 -0.64 -10.98 -2.72
CA ASP A 428 -0.98 -9.56 -2.54
C ASP A 428 -0.38 -8.74 -3.70
N ASN A 429 -1.22 -8.37 -4.66
CA ASN A 429 -0.84 -7.65 -5.88
C ASN A 429 -0.32 -6.24 -5.60
N ARG A 430 -0.50 -5.70 -4.39
CA ARG A 430 0.01 -4.37 -3.97
C ARG A 430 1.24 -4.46 -3.07
N ARG A 431 1.84 -5.65 -2.95
CA ARG A 431 3.09 -5.93 -2.23
C ARG A 431 4.04 -6.79 -3.05
N ILE A 432 3.56 -7.88 -3.63
CA ILE A 432 4.38 -8.85 -4.35
C ILE A 432 4.38 -8.47 -5.82
N VAL A 433 5.56 -8.13 -6.34
CA VAL A 433 5.74 -8.07 -7.80
C VAL A 433 5.87 -9.49 -8.31
N HIS A 434 5.28 -9.74 -9.47
CA HIS A 434 5.33 -11.03 -10.13
C HIS A 434 5.81 -10.89 -11.57
N ALA A 435 6.46 -11.94 -12.06
CA ALA A 435 7.07 -12.00 -13.37
C ALA A 435 7.06 -13.45 -13.87
N ARG A 436 7.50 -13.64 -15.10
CA ARG A 436 7.55 -14.96 -15.73
C ARG A 436 8.73 -15.09 -16.68
N ARG A 437 9.46 -16.22 -16.60
CA ARG A 437 10.49 -16.58 -17.58
C ARG A 437 9.89 -16.71 -18.97
N GLN A 438 10.69 -16.52 -20.02
CA GLN A 438 10.28 -16.88 -21.38
C GLN A 438 9.93 -18.38 -21.44
N PHE A 439 9.03 -18.77 -22.35
CA PHE A 439 8.67 -20.17 -22.55
C PHE A 439 8.51 -20.53 -24.01
N ASN A 440 8.67 -21.81 -24.30
CA ASN A 440 8.50 -22.33 -25.65
C ASN A 440 7.11 -22.95 -25.85
N THR A 441 6.33 -22.35 -26.74
CA THR A 441 4.99 -22.84 -27.11
C THR A 441 5.02 -23.91 -28.20
N THR A 442 6.18 -24.24 -28.79
CA THR A 442 6.29 -25.33 -29.76
C THR A 442 6.45 -26.70 -29.11
N THR A 443 6.90 -26.75 -27.84
CA THR A 443 7.15 -28.01 -27.11
C THR A 443 6.07 -28.36 -26.08
N GLY A 444 4.99 -27.57 -25.99
CA GLY A 444 3.88 -27.85 -25.07
C GLY A 444 2.82 -26.76 -25.02
N SER A 445 1.89 -26.90 -24.08
CA SER A 445 0.83 -25.94 -23.79
C SER A 445 0.97 -25.33 -22.38
N ARG A 446 0.49 -24.10 -22.24
CA ARG A 446 0.42 -23.40 -20.96
C ARG A 446 -0.92 -22.69 -20.85
N TRP A 447 -1.65 -22.99 -19.78
CA TRP A 447 -2.94 -22.41 -19.48
C TRP A 447 -3.07 -22.14 -17.99
N LEU A 448 -3.15 -20.86 -17.63
CA LEU A 448 -3.55 -20.44 -16.28
C LEU A 448 -4.94 -19.81 -16.32
N ALA A 449 -5.73 -20.02 -15.28
CA ALA A 449 -6.95 -19.28 -15.00
C ALA A 449 -6.68 -18.24 -13.91
N GLY A 450 -7.08 -16.99 -14.15
CA GLY A 450 -6.88 -15.87 -13.24
C GLY A 450 -8.15 -15.43 -12.54
N ALA A 451 -8.01 -14.96 -11.31
CA ALA A 451 -9.06 -14.29 -10.54
C ALA A 451 -8.49 -13.19 -9.64
N TYR A 452 -9.30 -12.17 -9.35
CA TYR A 452 -8.92 -11.06 -8.47
C TYR A 452 -9.88 -10.98 -7.28
N VAL A 453 -9.37 -10.56 -6.12
CA VAL A 453 -10.17 -10.27 -4.92
C VAL A 453 -9.73 -8.92 -4.34
N ASP A 454 -10.70 -8.10 -3.91
CA ASP A 454 -10.41 -6.79 -3.33
C ASP A 454 -9.77 -6.88 -1.93
N THR A 455 -8.90 -5.92 -1.62
CA THR A 455 -8.20 -5.83 -0.34
C THR A 455 -9.15 -5.83 0.86
N ASP A 456 -10.29 -5.13 0.76
CA ASP A 456 -11.22 -4.95 1.87
C ASP A 456 -11.89 -6.28 2.27
N ALA A 457 -12.27 -7.07 1.26
CA ALA A 457 -12.85 -8.38 1.46
C ALA A 457 -11.89 -9.32 2.20
N VAL A 458 -10.64 -9.39 1.74
CA VAL A 458 -9.63 -10.27 2.35
C VAL A 458 -9.25 -9.78 3.74
N ARG A 459 -9.15 -8.46 3.99
CA ARG A 459 -8.89 -7.92 5.34
C ARG A 459 -10.02 -8.17 6.32
N SER A 460 -11.27 -8.11 5.84
CA SER A 460 -12.43 -8.58 6.63
C SER A 460 -12.28 -10.06 6.95
N ARG A 461 -11.94 -10.90 5.96
CA ARG A 461 -11.72 -12.34 6.16
C ARG A 461 -10.62 -12.61 7.20
N PHE A 462 -9.49 -11.91 7.13
CA PHE A 462 -8.42 -11.99 8.12
C PHE A 462 -8.91 -11.69 9.54
N HIS A 463 -9.75 -10.66 9.71
CA HIS A 463 -10.32 -10.33 11.00
C HIS A 463 -11.27 -11.42 11.52
N ILE A 464 -12.08 -12.01 10.64
CA ILE A 464 -12.94 -13.16 10.98
C ILE A 464 -12.10 -14.37 11.39
N CYS A 465 -11.07 -14.73 10.61
CA CYS A 465 -10.14 -15.82 10.93
C CYS A 465 -9.47 -15.61 12.30
N LYS A 466 -8.98 -14.40 12.57
CA LYS A 466 -8.42 -14.02 13.87
C LYS A 466 -9.40 -14.21 15.02
N LYS A 467 -10.68 -13.87 14.81
CA LYS A 467 -11.72 -14.00 15.83
C LYS A 467 -12.11 -15.47 16.04
N GLN A 468 -12.17 -16.26 14.98
CA GLN A 468 -12.53 -17.67 15.03
C GLN A 468 -11.50 -18.50 15.78
N ASN A 469 -10.21 -18.34 15.45
CA ASN A 469 -9.14 -19.02 16.15
C ASN A 469 -7.96 -18.06 16.44
N PRO A 470 -8.03 -17.30 17.55
CA PRO A 470 -6.94 -16.40 17.96
C PRO A 470 -5.62 -17.13 18.22
N GLY A 471 -5.68 -18.41 18.62
CA GLY A 471 -4.53 -19.26 18.85
C GLY A 471 -3.71 -19.40 17.57
N ILE A 472 -4.28 -20.00 16.54
CA ILE A 472 -3.61 -20.18 15.24
C ILE A 472 -3.16 -18.83 14.66
N TRP A 473 -4.01 -17.81 14.75
CA TRP A 473 -3.68 -16.49 14.21
C TRP A 473 -2.45 -15.83 14.88
N SER A 474 -2.35 -15.96 16.20
CA SER A 474 -1.30 -15.32 17.00
C SER A 474 -0.01 -16.14 17.11
N HIS A 475 -0.08 -17.47 17.02
CA HIS A 475 1.12 -18.31 17.11
C HIS A 475 2.01 -18.06 15.90
N SER A 476 3.25 -17.67 16.15
CA SER A 476 4.34 -17.90 15.22
C SER A 476 4.53 -19.41 15.11
N SER A 477 3.92 -20.06 14.13
CA SER A 477 4.37 -21.39 13.70
C SER A 477 5.59 -21.19 12.79
N PRO A 478 6.82 -21.46 13.25
CA PRO A 478 7.88 -21.89 12.36
C PRO A 478 7.58 -23.33 11.94
N GLY A 479 7.34 -23.54 10.65
CA GLY A 479 7.52 -24.84 10.00
C GLY A 479 6.74 -26.03 10.56
N GLN A 480 5.42 -26.08 10.34
CA GLN A 480 4.69 -27.35 10.29
C GLN A 480 3.67 -27.32 9.14
N SER A 481 4.19 -27.58 7.95
CA SER A 481 3.63 -28.50 6.95
C SER A 481 4.78 -28.82 5.99
N ALA A 482 5.87 -29.35 6.55
CA ALA A 482 6.79 -30.15 5.76
C ALA A 482 6.17 -31.54 5.74
N VAL A 483 5.53 -31.88 4.63
CA VAL A 483 5.35 -33.30 4.29
C VAL A 483 6.75 -33.92 4.33
N PRO A 484 6.99 -35.02 5.06
CA PRO A 484 8.27 -35.71 5.00
C PRO A 484 8.57 -36.07 3.55
N LEU A 485 9.67 -35.56 3.01
CA LEU A 485 10.29 -36.12 1.81
C LEU A 485 10.99 -37.41 2.22
N ASP A 486 10.20 -38.46 2.45
CA ASP A 486 10.69 -39.82 2.35
C ASP A 486 10.06 -40.44 1.09
N ASP A 487 10.90 -41.16 0.35
CA ASP A 487 10.67 -41.81 -0.94
C ASP A 487 10.78 -40.95 -2.21
N MET A 488 11.96 -40.36 -2.44
CA MET A 488 12.56 -40.38 -3.79
C MET A 488 14.06 -40.71 -3.72
N ASN A 489 14.33 -41.99 -3.96
CA ASN A 489 15.63 -42.57 -4.23
C ASN A 489 16.30 -41.82 -5.40
N THR A 490 17.22 -40.90 -5.13
CA THR A 490 18.10 -40.32 -6.16
C THR A 490 19.54 -40.25 -5.68
N SER A 491 20.40 -40.88 -6.49
CA SER A 491 21.84 -41.07 -6.37
C SER A 491 22.63 -39.81 -5.98
N GLY A 492 23.69 -40.00 -5.19
CA GLY A 492 24.56 -38.98 -4.58
C GLY A 492 25.38 -38.06 -5.48
N SER A 493 24.91 -37.70 -6.68
CA SER A 493 25.55 -36.71 -7.55
C SER A 493 25.09 -35.26 -7.28
N SER A 494 23.87 -35.03 -6.80
CA SER A 494 23.32 -33.65 -6.69
C SER A 494 23.85 -32.84 -5.50
N LEU A 495 24.24 -33.50 -4.41
CA LEU A 495 24.77 -32.86 -3.20
C LEU A 495 26.17 -32.26 -3.40
N GLN A 496 26.96 -32.78 -4.34
CA GLN A 496 28.25 -32.20 -4.72
C GLN A 496 28.06 -30.96 -5.62
N SER A 497 27.06 -30.97 -6.51
CA SER A 497 26.71 -29.84 -7.38
C SER A 497 26.22 -28.62 -6.57
N ILE A 498 25.42 -28.85 -5.52
CA ILE A 498 24.92 -27.78 -4.64
C ILE A 498 26.06 -27.16 -3.81
N LYS A 499 27.00 -27.98 -3.32
CA LYS A 499 28.18 -27.49 -2.59
C LYS A 499 29.16 -26.75 -3.49
N ALA A 500 29.29 -27.14 -4.77
CA ALA A 500 30.10 -26.44 -5.77
C ALA A 500 29.52 -25.07 -6.11
N ALA A 501 28.19 -24.96 -6.29
CA ALA A 501 27.49 -23.70 -6.52
C ALA A 501 27.64 -22.72 -5.34
N TYR A 502 27.61 -23.23 -4.10
CA TYR A 502 27.83 -22.42 -2.89
C TYR A 502 29.24 -21.85 -2.80
N ARG A 503 30.27 -22.64 -3.19
CA ARG A 503 31.66 -22.17 -3.22
C ARG A 503 31.89 -21.13 -4.32
N MET A 504 31.34 -21.32 -5.51
CA MET A 504 31.44 -20.36 -6.61
C MET A 504 30.75 -19.03 -6.27
N GLY A 505 29.55 -19.06 -5.66
CA GLY A 505 28.85 -17.84 -5.24
C GLY A 505 29.60 -17.04 -4.18
N ALA A 506 30.24 -17.70 -3.21
CA ALA A 506 31.05 -17.05 -2.19
C ALA A 506 32.36 -16.46 -2.75
N GLU A 507 32.94 -17.07 -3.78
CA GLU A 507 34.14 -16.57 -4.46
C GLU A 507 33.83 -15.33 -5.31
N MET A 508 32.71 -15.34 -6.04
CA MET A 508 32.25 -14.21 -6.85
C MET A 508 31.88 -12.99 -6.00
N ALA A 509 31.28 -13.20 -4.83
CA ALA A 509 30.98 -12.12 -3.88
C ALA A 509 32.27 -11.47 -3.34
N ARG A 510 33.31 -12.28 -3.06
CA ARG A 510 34.62 -11.76 -2.63
C ARG A 510 35.33 -10.98 -3.75
N GLN A 511 35.23 -11.42 -5.00
CA GLN A 511 35.82 -10.71 -6.14
C GLN A 511 35.09 -9.37 -6.43
N ALA A 512 33.77 -9.32 -6.23
CA ALA A 512 32.99 -8.09 -6.37
C ALA A 512 33.32 -7.04 -5.28
N GLU A 513 33.62 -7.46 -4.05
CA GLU A 513 34.03 -6.56 -2.96
C GLU A 513 35.44 -5.97 -3.14
N VAL A 514 36.34 -6.71 -3.83
CA VAL A 514 37.69 -6.22 -4.17
C VAL A 514 37.63 -5.23 -5.32
N SER A 515 36.82 -5.49 -6.36
CA SER A 515 36.68 -4.60 -7.52
C SER A 515 36.07 -3.23 -7.17
N VAL A 516 35.21 -3.15 -6.15
CA VAL A 516 34.61 -1.87 -5.70
C VAL A 516 35.61 -0.98 -4.93
N LYS A 517 36.73 -1.53 -4.45
CA LYS A 517 37.77 -0.76 -3.74
C LYS A 517 38.87 -0.21 -4.66
N GLU A 518 39.03 -0.74 -5.87
CA GLU A 518 40.08 -0.30 -6.80
C GLU A 518 39.63 0.84 -7.74
N ASP A 519 38.31 1.09 -7.89
CA ASP A 519 37.77 2.11 -8.80
C ASP A 519 37.60 3.52 -8.19
N THR A 520 38.13 3.79 -6.99
CA THR A 520 38.21 5.16 -6.44
C THR A 520 39.60 5.75 -6.66
N VAL A 521 39.86 6.22 -7.88
CA VAL A 521 40.97 7.14 -8.18
C VAL A 521 40.38 8.44 -8.72
N GLU A 522 40.80 9.56 -8.12
CA GLU A 522 40.42 10.93 -8.44
C GLU A 522 40.78 11.30 -9.88
N GLU A 523 39.79 11.63 -10.72
CA GLU A 523 40.02 12.35 -11.98
C GLU A 523 39.72 13.84 -11.82
N LYS A 524 40.78 14.64 -11.99
CA LYS A 524 40.76 16.10 -12.05
C LYS A 524 40.09 16.56 -13.35
N PHE A 525 39.12 17.46 -13.24
CA PHE A 525 38.54 18.17 -14.37
C PHE A 525 39.55 19.14 -15.01
N VAL A 526 39.72 19.03 -16.33
CA VAL A 526 40.30 20.07 -17.20
C VAL A 526 39.17 20.63 -18.06
N GLU A 527 38.96 21.94 -18.00
CA GLU A 527 38.03 22.66 -18.86
C GLU A 527 38.61 22.80 -20.28
N GLU A 528 37.86 22.38 -21.31
CA GLU A 528 38.09 22.79 -22.70
C GLU A 528 36.84 23.49 -23.27
N GLU A 529 37.07 24.63 -23.94
CA GLU A 529 36.08 25.51 -24.55
C GLU A 529 35.36 24.89 -25.78
N PRO A 530 34.13 25.35 -26.12
CA PRO A 530 33.34 24.74 -27.18
C PRO A 530 33.72 25.25 -28.58
N VAL A 531 34.04 24.31 -29.48
CA VAL A 531 34.20 24.57 -30.91
C VAL A 531 32.83 24.72 -31.59
N ARG A 532 32.70 25.80 -32.35
CA ARG A 532 31.51 26.24 -33.11
C ARG A 532 31.41 25.43 -34.41
N ALA A 533 30.28 24.76 -34.66
CA ALA A 533 29.99 24.09 -35.94
C ALA A 533 29.15 25.00 -36.85
N GLU A 534 29.62 25.22 -38.08
CA GLU A 534 28.89 25.88 -39.17
C GLU A 534 27.92 24.91 -39.89
N PRO A 535 26.82 25.40 -40.50
CA PRO A 535 25.85 24.55 -41.18
C PRO A 535 26.15 24.40 -42.68
N GLU A 536 26.04 23.16 -43.20
CA GLU A 536 26.07 22.87 -44.63
C GLU A 536 24.69 23.10 -45.32
N PRO A 537 24.67 23.38 -46.64
CA PRO A 537 23.50 23.93 -47.33
C PRO A 537 22.53 22.88 -47.88
N ILE A 538 21.24 23.24 -47.88
CA ILE A 538 20.13 22.46 -48.44
C ILE A 538 19.99 22.80 -49.93
N HIS A 539 20.13 21.78 -50.79
CA HIS A 539 19.76 21.87 -52.21
C HIS A 539 18.24 21.74 -52.38
N ALA A 540 17.66 22.73 -53.06
CA ALA A 540 16.27 22.74 -53.50
C ALA A 540 16.18 22.31 -54.97
N GLU A 541 15.39 21.27 -55.25
CA GLU A 541 14.88 21.02 -56.60
C GLU A 541 13.36 21.17 -56.61
N ARG A 542 12.89 22.14 -57.40
CA ARG A 542 11.51 22.26 -57.84
C ARG A 542 11.37 21.51 -59.17
N SER A 543 10.34 20.67 -59.30
CA SER A 543 9.73 20.42 -60.60
C SER A 543 8.20 20.44 -60.47
N SER A 544 7.61 21.16 -61.42
CA SER A 544 6.20 21.43 -61.65
C SER A 544 5.52 20.30 -62.42
N GLY A 545 4.23 20.06 -62.17
CA GLY A 545 3.39 19.24 -63.05
C GLY A 545 1.96 19.11 -62.55
N GLU A 546 1.05 19.88 -63.16
CA GLU A 546 -0.40 19.83 -62.96
C GLU A 546 -1.03 18.53 -63.50
N GLY A 547 -2.18 18.17 -62.93
CA GLY A 547 -3.28 17.59 -63.72
C GLY A 547 -3.84 16.25 -63.24
N GLY A 548 -5.11 16.26 -62.81
CA GLY A 548 -6.04 15.20 -63.24
C GLY A 548 -6.82 14.42 -62.17
N LYS A 549 -8.07 14.87 -61.98
CA LYS A 549 -9.31 14.08 -61.88
C LYS A 549 -9.66 13.31 -60.59
N SER A 550 -10.93 13.53 -60.24
CA SER A 550 -11.80 12.86 -59.29
C SER A 550 -11.80 11.34 -59.39
N GLN A 551 -12.01 10.66 -58.26
CA GLN A 551 -13.20 9.81 -58.10
C GLN A 551 -13.44 9.45 -56.62
N THR A 552 -14.62 9.83 -56.15
CA THR A 552 -15.28 9.27 -54.98
C THR A 552 -15.59 7.79 -55.23
N ASN A 553 -15.23 6.90 -54.32
CA ASN A 553 -15.85 5.58 -54.26
C ASN A 553 -16.27 5.22 -52.83
N ARG A 554 -17.59 5.07 -52.71
CA ARG A 554 -18.39 4.60 -51.59
C ARG A 554 -18.49 3.09 -51.76
N TRP A 555 -18.10 2.29 -50.77
CA TRP A 555 -18.49 0.88 -50.70
C TRP A 555 -18.96 0.49 -49.29
N LYS A 556 -19.97 -0.38 -49.29
CA LYS A 556 -20.95 -0.69 -48.25
C LYS A 556 -20.39 -1.51 -47.08
N PRO A 557 -21.02 -1.48 -45.89
CA PRO A 557 -20.75 -2.44 -44.82
C PRO A 557 -21.41 -3.79 -45.14
N GLN A 558 -20.67 -4.88 -44.97
CA GLN A 558 -21.21 -6.24 -44.91
C GLN A 558 -21.59 -6.58 -43.47
N ASN A 559 -22.81 -7.06 -43.32
CA ASN A 559 -23.34 -7.69 -42.12
C ASN A 559 -22.51 -8.92 -41.72
N SER A 560 -22.31 -9.10 -40.42
CA SER A 560 -22.36 -10.44 -39.81
C SER A 560 -22.93 -10.34 -38.40
N ASP A 561 -24.21 -10.69 -38.30
CA ASP A 561 -24.96 -10.95 -37.07
C ASP A 561 -24.27 -12.02 -36.20
N TRP A 562 -24.10 -11.75 -34.90
CA TRP A 562 -23.97 -12.80 -33.89
C TRP A 562 -24.96 -12.53 -32.76
N LYS A 563 -26.06 -13.32 -32.77
CA LYS A 563 -27.07 -13.38 -31.73
C LYS A 563 -26.57 -14.21 -30.55
N TRP A 564 -26.62 -13.64 -29.36
CA TRP A 564 -26.52 -14.38 -28.10
C TRP A 564 -27.76 -15.28 -27.92
N LYS A 565 -27.56 -16.60 -27.86
CA LYS A 565 -28.57 -17.53 -27.35
C LYS A 565 -28.37 -17.69 -25.84
N ASN A 566 -29.30 -17.12 -25.08
CA ASN A 566 -29.60 -17.58 -23.72
C ASN A 566 -30.22 -18.98 -23.81
N SER A 567 -29.70 -19.91 -23.02
CA SER A 567 -30.43 -21.13 -22.64
C SER A 567 -30.34 -21.29 -21.13
N SER A 568 -31.39 -20.82 -20.46
CA SER A 568 -31.85 -21.31 -19.18
C SER A 568 -32.67 -22.61 -19.37
N ASN A 569 -32.57 -23.50 -18.38
CA ASN A 569 -33.40 -24.66 -17.99
C ASN A 569 -32.42 -25.77 -17.55
N ILE A 570 -32.36 -26.24 -16.30
CA ILE A 570 -33.36 -26.48 -15.24
C ILE A 570 -32.77 -26.06 -13.88
#